data_AF-A0A5D2ZMF7-F1
#
_entry.id   AF-A0A5D2ZMF7-F1
#
_cell.length_a   1.000
_cell.length_b   1.000
_cell.length_c   1.000
_cell.angle_alpha   90.00
_cell.angle_beta   90.00
_cell.angle_gamma   90.00
#
_symmetry.space_group_name_H-M   'P 1'
#
loop_
_entity.id
_entity.type
_entity.pdbx_description
1 polymer ?
#
loop_
_entity_poly.entity_id
_entity_poly.type
_entity_poly.pdbx_seq_one_letter_code
_entity_poly.pdbx_strand_id
1 'polypeptide(L)' 'MGLPCVLEAFTIIFNTGSISNICCGELVVLGKVCHSALVKRTLENPLFKDLNPATIIAKSIQTWNNCLALIDSPSPST' A
#
# COMPACT_ATOMS: atom_id res chain seq x y z
N MET A 1 8.40 8.53 1.15
CA MET A 1 7.92 7.54 2.12
C MET A 1 9.11 7.03 2.91
N GLY A 2 9.03 7.07 4.24
CA GLY A 2 10.06 6.57 5.15
C GLY A 2 9.99 5.05 5.34
N LEU A 3 11.08 4.45 5.83
CA LEU A 3 11.21 3.00 6.04
C LEU A 3 10.06 2.40 6.89
N PRO A 4 9.62 3.02 8.01
CA PRO A 4 8.49 2.48 8.78
C PRO A 4 7.21 2.32 7.94
N CYS A 5 6.87 3.32 7.13
CA CYS A 5 5.69 3.28 6.27
C CYS A 5 5.84 2.30 5.10
N VAL A 6 7.06 2.11 4.59
CA VAL A 6 7.35 1.03 3.63
C VAL A 6 7.04 -0.33 4.26
N LEU A 7 7.43 -0.57 5.51
CA LEU A 7 7.17 -1.84 6.20
C LEU A 7 5.68 -2.06 6.47
N GLU A 8 4.93 -1.04 6.90
CA GLU A 8 3.47 -1.14 7.07
C GLU A 8 2.78 -1.46 5.74
N ALA A 9 3.06 -0.70 4.69
CA ALA A 9 2.51 -0.91 3.35
C ALA A 9 2.85 -2.31 2.81
N PHE A 10 4.08 -2.77 3.02
CA PHE A 10 4.48 -4.13 2.65
C PHE A 10 3.69 -5.18 3.44
N THR A 11 3.56 -5.01 4.76
CA THR A 11 2.91 -5.98 5.65
C THR A 11 1.43 -6.16 5.33
N ILE A 12 0.68 -5.07 5.09
CA ILE A 12 -0.74 -5.15 4.73
C ILE A 12 -0.96 -5.81 3.35
N ILE A 13 -0.05 -5.60 2.40
CA ILE A 13 -0.17 -6.11 1.02
C ILE A 13 0.24 -7.59 0.92
N PHE A 14 1.39 -7.95 1.48
CA PHE A 14 2.02 -9.27 1.31
C PHE A 14 1.73 -10.24 2.44
N ASN A 15 1.22 -9.76 3.57
CA ASN A 15 0.88 -10.59 4.73
C ASN A 15 -0.50 -10.18 5.29
N THR A 16 -0.65 -10.21 6.61
CA THR A 16 -1.78 -9.67 7.35
C THR A 16 -1.28 -8.56 8.25
N GLY A 17 -1.91 -7.39 8.18
CA GLY A 17 -1.53 -6.22 8.96
C GLY A 17 -2.44 -5.03 8.68
N SER A 18 -2.00 -3.86 9.14
CA SER A 18 -2.68 -2.58 8.93
C SER A 18 -1.69 -1.54 8.44
N ILE A 19 -2.22 -0.43 7.94
CA ILE A 19 -1.47 0.77 7.60
C ILE A 19 -2.04 1.93 8.40
N SER A 20 -1.17 2.73 9.00
CA SER A 20 -1.55 3.92 9.77
C SER A 20 -1.96 5.08 8.85
N ASN A 21 -2.71 6.04 9.39
CA ASN A 21 -3.12 7.23 8.63
C ASN A 21 -1.91 8.06 8.16
N ILE A 22 -0.85 8.13 8.99
CA ILE A 22 0.41 8.81 8.63
C ILE A 22 1.02 8.14 7.40
N CYS A 23 1.13 6.81 7.42
CA CYS A 23 1.70 6.06 6.31
C CYS A 23 0.80 6.02 5.08
N CYS A 24 -0.53 6.11 5.24
CA CYS A 24 -1.43 6.36 4.11
C CYS A 24 -1.12 7.69 3.42
N GLY A 25 -0.89 8.77 4.17
CA GLY A 25 -0.49 10.05 3.60
C GLY A 25 0.80 9.96 2.79
N GLU A 26 1.83 9.31 3.34
CA GLU A 26 3.10 9.12 2.62
C GLU A 26 2.97 8.23 1.37
N LEU A 27 2.12 7.20 1.44
CA LEU A 27 1.83 6.32 0.31
C LEU A 27 1.13 7.09 -0.82
N VAL A 28 0.16 7.95 -0.48
CA VAL A 28 -0.53 8.80 -1.47
C VAL A 28 0.44 9.79 -2.10
N VAL A 29 1.35 10.40 -1.32
CA VAL A 29 2.42 11.29 -1.83
C VAL A 29 3.38 10.55 -2.77
N LEU A 30 3.73 9.29 -2.48
CA LEU A 30 4.54 8.46 -3.37
C LEU A 30 3.87 8.26 -4.75
N GLY A 31 2.54 8.23 -4.77
CA GLY A 31 1.73 8.18 -5.98
C GLY A 31 1.40 6.76 -6.46
N LYS A 32 0.23 6.64 -7.10
CA LYS A 32 -0.37 5.35 -7.49
C LYS A 32 0.53 4.55 -8.43
N VAL A 33 1.16 5.23 -9.39
CA VAL A 33 2.02 4.60 -10.40
C VAL A 33 3.25 3.99 -9.75
N CYS A 34 3.93 4.74 -8.87
CA CYS A 34 5.12 4.25 -8.18
C CYS A 34 4.77 3.09 -7.24
N HIS A 35 3.71 3.24 -6.44
CA HIS A 35 3.17 2.17 -5.59
C HIS A 35 2.89 0.88 -6.39
N SER A 36 2.15 0.98 -7.49
CA SER A 36 1.78 -0.16 -8.32
C SER A 36 3.02 -0.81 -8.97
N ALA A 37 3.97 0.00 -9.43
CA ALA A 37 5.21 -0.48 -10.02
C ALA A 37 6.09 -1.22 -9.00
N LEU A 38 6.18 -0.71 -7.77
CA LEU A 38 6.91 -1.37 -6.69
C LEU A 38 6.31 -2.73 -6.33
N VAL A 39 4.98 -2.83 -6.18
CA VAL A 39 4.32 -4.10 -5.90
C VAL A 39 4.55 -5.11 -7.02
N LYS A 40 4.43 -4.67 -8.29
CA LYS A 40 4.72 -5.53 -9.44
C LYS A 40 6.18 -6.00 -9.43
N ARG A 41 7.14 -5.08 -9.19
CA ARG A 41 8.56 -5.41 -9.12
C ARG A 41 8.90 -6.38 -7.99
N THR A 42 8.22 -6.26 -6.84
CA THR A 42 8.36 -7.21 -5.74
C THR A 42 7.85 -8.60 -6.12
N LEU A 43 6.72 -8.70 -6.84
CA LEU A 43 6.19 -9.99 -7.30
C LEU A 43 7.07 -10.68 -8.35
N GLU A 44 7.92 -9.93 -9.07
CA GLU A 44 8.93 -10.50 -9.99
C GLU A 44 10.10 -11.16 -9.24
N ASN A 45 10.29 -10.87 -7.95
CA ASN A 45 11.35 -11.48 -7.17
C ASN A 45 11.01 -12.96 -6.86
N PRO A 46 11.90 -13.93 -7.15
CA PRO A 46 11.67 -15.35 -6.92
C PRO A 46 11.29 -15.73 -5.49
N LEU A 47 11.62 -14.90 -4.49
CA LEU A 47 11.22 -15.09 -3.09
C LEU A 47 9.69 -15.07 -2.89
N PHE A 48 8.94 -14.46 -3.82
CA PHE A 48 7.48 -14.33 -3.75
C PHE A 48 6.74 -15.23 -4.75
N LYS A 49 7.44 -16.17 -5.39
CA LYS A 49 6.88 -17.03 -6.47
C LYS A 49 5.67 -17.86 -6.05
N ASP A 50 5.55 -18.17 -4.75
CA ASP A 50 4.49 -19.03 -4.22
C ASP A 50 3.24 -18.21 -3.80
N LEU A 51 3.31 -16.87 -3.86
CA LEU A 51 2.16 -16.01 -3.63
C LEU A 51 1.27 -15.95 -4.88
N ASN A 52 -0.05 -15.85 -4.68
CA ASN A 52 -0.98 -15.59 -5.78
C ASN A 52 -0.90 -14.10 -6.19
N PRO A 53 -0.38 -13.76 -7.39
CA PRO A 53 -0.22 -12.37 -7.80
C PRO A 53 -1.53 -11.60 -7.85
N ALA A 54 -2.63 -12.26 -8.24
CA ALA A 54 -3.95 -11.63 -8.32
C ALA A 54 -4.43 -11.17 -6.94
N THR A 55 -4.24 -11.98 -5.90
CA THR A 55 -4.59 -11.62 -4.52
C THR A 55 -3.76 -10.44 -4.02
N ILE A 56 -2.45 -10.45 -4.28
CA ILE A 56 -1.55 -9.37 -3.86
C ILE A 56 -1.88 -8.05 -4.57
N ILE A 57 -2.14 -8.10 -5.88
CA ILE A 57 -2.54 -6.93 -6.66
C ILE A 57 -3.88 -6.38 -6.16
N ALA A 58 -4.86 -7.24 -5.87
CA ALA A 58 -6.14 -6.82 -5.33
C ALA A 58 -5.98 -6.13 -3.96
N LYS A 59 -5.16 -6.71 -3.06
CA LYS A 59 -4.82 -6.08 -1.78
C LYS A 59 -4.13 -4.73 -1.96
N SER A 60 -3.17 -4.63 -2.89
CA SER A 60 -2.47 -3.38 -3.20
C SER A 60 -3.41 -2.27 -3.69
N ILE A 61 -4.37 -2.61 -4.55
CA ILE A 61 -5.42 -1.69 -5.04
C ILE A 61 -6.33 -1.26 -3.89
N GLN A 62 -6.75 -2.21 -3.06
CA GLN A 62 -7.60 -1.93 -1.89
C GLN A 62 -6.90 -0.99 -0.90
N THR A 63 -5.64 -1.26 -0.56
CA THR A 63 -4.84 -0.40 0.32
C THR A 63 -4.71 1.01 -0.24
N TRP A 64 -4.44 1.15 -1.54
CA TRP A 64 -4.39 2.46 -2.18
C TRP A 64 -5.70 3.23 -2.06
N ASN A 65 -6.82 2.59 -2.40
CA ASN A 65 -8.14 3.22 -2.37
C ASN A 65 -8.54 3.61 -0.94
N ASN A 66 -8.24 2.77 0.05
CA ASN A 66 -8.49 3.08 1.46
C ASN A 66 -7.68 4.30 1.91
N CYS A 67 -6.39 4.36 1.58
CA CYS A 67 -5.55 5.50 1.92
C CYS A 67 -5.99 6.79 1.21
N LEU A 68 -6.40 6.70 -0.06
CA LEU A 68 -6.90 7.85 -0.82
C LEU A 68 -8.19 8.40 -0.19
N ALA A 69 -9.14 7.53 0.15
CA ALA A 69 -10.40 7.91 0.78
C ALA A 69 -10.20 8.60 2.14
N LEU A 70 -9.16 8.23 2.90
CA LEU A 70 -8.83 8.89 4.16
C LEU A 70 -8.33 10.33 3.99
N ILE A 71 -7.62 10.62 2.89
CA ILE A 71 -7.12 11.96 2.59
C ILE A 71 -8.23 12.84 1.99
N ASP A 72 -9.10 12.25 1.16
CA ASP A 72 -10.22 12.96 0.54
C ASP A 72 -11.39 13.20 1.52
N SER A 73 -11.40 12.54 2.68
CA SER A 73 -12.38 12.80 3.72
C SER A 73 -12.15 14.21 4.29
N PRO A 74 -13.16 15.10 4.26
CA PRO A 74 -13.03 16.40 4.90
C PRO A 74 -12.69 16.18 6.38
N SER A 75 -11.67 16.90 6.88
CA SER A 75 -11.40 16.95 8.32
C SER A 75 -12.72 17.25 9.03
N PRO A 76 -13.08 16.50 10.10
CA PRO A 76 -14.21 16.90 10.92
C PRO A 76 -13.92 18.33 11.39
N SER A 77 -14.80 19.25 11.00
CA SER A 77 -14.71 20.64 11.41
C SER A 77 -14.82 20.66 12.93
N THR A 78 -13.73 20.99 13.63
CA THR A 78 -13.72 21.30 15.07
C THR A 78 -14.04 22.76 15.29
#